data_AF-A0A8J9SB30-F1
#
_entry.id   AF-A0A8J9SB30-F1
#
_cell.length_a   1.000
_cell.length_b   1.000
_cell.length_c   1.000
_cell.angle_alpha   90.00
_cell.angle_beta   90.00
_cell.angle_gamma   90.00
#
_symmetry.space_group_name_H-M   'P 1'
#
loop_
_entity.id
_entity.type
_entity.pdbx_description
1 polymer ?
#
loop_
_entity_poly.entity_id
_entity_poly.type
_entity_poly.pdbx_seq_one_letter_code
_entity_poly.pdbx_strand_id
1 'polypeptide(L)'
;MAEAASIGDALQILGDPSGRQDSDYWNAWFKAVCLNPEHRVFEWYCSTNEVIRVLSNYIGDANILSDRHRIMHPGSGTSLLPVRLSQIYPYRNVVVDVSEVAIDEMKQLHRMQFEGVNQGTKAASVEYRVANLLEPALDFEANSFHFWIDKGFVDAVFSKEGKEVNRSQEDHLFLEINRVLTSEGGTALIVSLAEDHSLQLIVNNWLRECIAWKDRLDVWELTPVSGDMPPFCFVLAKASGNAAKNGRRVNFHYIHSKSPEEIYVNNAEEGIAKIGFHISQSRAAFAQRLSSPNKPKISIRRILAILEIKPYDADMDLKVLANVIQSTVWKMADKLTILPQWYPFPGGDLQKIVPVAYGISKLQLKCIIPEDDIDKLVEAINEWEGNDQFSDGVQSVDVDWANTVPVGDAIEILRNR
;
A
#
# COMPACT_ATOMS: atom_id res chain seq x y z
N MET A 1 -1.68 -39.78 -5.09
CA MET A 1 -2.01 -38.35 -4.98
C MET A 1 -0.81 -37.70 -4.33
N ALA A 2 -0.07 -36.86 -5.06
CA ALA A 2 1.05 -36.13 -4.49
C ALA A 2 0.48 -35.05 -3.55
N GLU A 3 1.00 -34.97 -2.33
CA GLU A 3 0.69 -33.86 -1.41
C GLU A 3 1.02 -32.54 -2.12
N ALA A 4 0.07 -31.60 -2.16
CA ALA A 4 0.33 -30.26 -2.63
C ALA A 4 1.35 -29.63 -1.67
N ALA A 5 2.55 -29.35 -2.16
CA ALA A 5 3.59 -28.66 -1.39
C ALA A 5 3.03 -27.35 -0.81
N SER A 6 3.36 -27.02 0.44
CA SER A 6 2.91 -25.76 1.05
C SER A 6 3.59 -24.57 0.36
N ILE A 7 2.98 -23.38 0.43
CA ILE A 7 3.60 -22.14 -0.11
C ILE A 7 4.99 -21.93 0.51
N GLY A 8 5.15 -22.24 1.80
CA GLY A 8 6.43 -22.17 2.50
C GLY A 8 7.49 -23.07 1.85
N ASP A 9 7.13 -24.32 1.51
CA ASP A 9 8.04 -25.26 0.84
C ASP A 9 8.41 -24.78 -0.57
N ALA A 10 7.43 -24.27 -1.33
CA ALA A 10 7.65 -23.75 -2.68
C ALA A 10 8.58 -22.53 -2.67
N LEU A 11 8.37 -21.58 -1.74
CA LEU A 11 9.21 -20.39 -1.60
C LEU A 11 10.60 -20.74 -1.06
N GLN A 12 10.71 -21.71 -0.14
CA GLN A 12 12.00 -22.17 0.37
C GLN A 12 12.86 -22.80 -0.72
N ILE A 13 12.25 -23.50 -1.68
CA ILE A 13 12.95 -24.07 -2.85
C ILE A 13 13.46 -22.96 -3.79
N LEU A 14 12.66 -21.91 -3.99
CA LEU A 14 13.04 -20.78 -4.86
C LEU A 14 14.16 -19.93 -4.25
N GLY A 15 14.20 -19.80 -2.93
CA GLY A 15 15.23 -19.07 -2.22
C GLY A 15 14.96 -17.57 -2.11
N ASP A 16 16.01 -16.80 -1.82
CA ASP A 16 15.94 -15.36 -1.63
C ASP A 16 15.67 -14.63 -2.98
N PRO A 17 14.62 -13.81 -3.08
CA PRO A 17 14.35 -13.01 -4.28
C PRO A 17 15.34 -11.87 -4.53
N SER A 18 16.21 -11.52 -3.58
CA SER A 18 17.11 -10.37 -3.67
C SER A 18 18.16 -10.54 -4.78
N GLY A 19 18.23 -9.58 -5.70
CA GLY A 19 19.15 -9.57 -6.84
C GLY A 19 18.68 -10.41 -8.04
N ARG A 20 17.44 -10.92 -8.03
CA ARG A 20 16.88 -11.69 -9.16
C ARG A 20 16.29 -10.75 -10.20
N GLN A 21 16.77 -10.87 -11.44
CA GLN A 21 16.33 -10.03 -12.56
C GLN A 21 15.55 -10.81 -13.63
N ASP A 22 15.57 -12.15 -13.55
CA ASP A 22 15.02 -13.02 -14.59
C ASP A 22 13.51 -13.25 -14.43
N SER A 23 12.79 -13.20 -15.55
CA SER A 23 11.34 -13.40 -15.59
C SER A 23 10.92 -14.79 -15.13
N ASP A 24 11.73 -15.82 -15.38
CA ASP A 24 11.43 -17.20 -15.02
C ASP A 24 11.34 -17.39 -13.51
N TYR A 25 12.29 -16.83 -12.75
CA TYR A 25 12.24 -16.79 -11.29
C TYR A 25 10.97 -16.11 -10.79
N TRP A 26 10.70 -14.89 -11.26
CA TRP A 26 9.54 -14.13 -10.79
C TRP A 26 8.23 -14.79 -11.19
N ASN A 27 8.13 -15.38 -12.37
CA ASN A 27 6.97 -16.17 -12.79
C ASN A 27 6.74 -17.37 -11.86
N ALA A 28 7.80 -18.11 -11.49
CA ALA A 28 7.70 -19.21 -10.53
C ALA A 28 7.31 -18.74 -9.14
N TRP A 29 7.90 -17.63 -8.68
CA TRP A 29 7.59 -17.02 -7.39
C TRP A 29 6.12 -16.57 -7.31
N PHE A 30 5.64 -15.84 -8.30
CA PHE A 30 4.25 -15.39 -8.34
C PHE A 30 3.28 -16.55 -8.54
N LYS A 31 3.62 -17.61 -9.28
CA LYS A 31 2.82 -18.84 -9.28
C LYS A 31 2.69 -19.39 -7.86
N ALA A 32 3.78 -19.51 -7.11
CA ALA A 32 3.74 -20.03 -5.74
C ALA A 32 2.88 -19.16 -4.81
N VAL A 33 2.98 -17.84 -4.91
CA VAL A 33 2.24 -16.91 -4.04
C VAL A 33 0.77 -16.78 -4.45
N CYS A 34 0.46 -16.84 -5.74
CA CYS A 34 -0.91 -16.78 -6.27
C CYS A 34 -1.67 -18.12 -6.17
N LEU A 35 -0.99 -19.25 -5.91
CA LEU A 35 -1.63 -20.57 -5.73
C LEU A 35 -2.52 -20.66 -4.47
N ASN A 36 -2.55 -19.63 -3.62
CA ASN A 36 -3.38 -19.61 -2.43
C ASN A 36 -4.88 -19.46 -2.79
N PRO A 37 -5.77 -20.39 -2.38
CA PRO A 37 -7.22 -20.25 -2.56
C PRO A 37 -7.82 -19.00 -1.92
N GLU A 38 -7.14 -18.40 -0.93
CA GLU A 38 -7.52 -17.13 -0.31
C GLU A 38 -7.02 -15.88 -1.07
N HIS A 39 -6.38 -16.04 -2.24
CA HIS A 39 -5.87 -14.97 -3.13
C HIS A 39 -5.34 -13.75 -2.37
N ARG A 40 -4.21 -13.91 -1.68
CA ARG A 40 -3.58 -12.79 -0.97
C ARG A 40 -2.62 -12.08 -1.92
N VAL A 41 -3.02 -10.88 -2.33
CA VAL A 41 -2.12 -9.89 -2.93
C VAL A 41 -0.87 -9.74 -2.08
N PHE A 42 0.30 -9.79 -2.71
CA PHE A 42 1.57 -9.57 -2.03
C PHE A 42 1.94 -8.10 -1.97
N GLU A 43 2.25 -7.60 -0.77
CA GLU A 43 2.65 -6.21 -0.54
C GLU A 43 4.03 -6.13 0.14
N TRP A 44 5.03 -5.66 -0.62
CA TRP A 44 6.35 -5.35 -0.08
C TRP A 44 6.35 -4.14 0.86
N TYR A 45 7.07 -4.27 1.97
CA TYR A 45 7.52 -3.20 2.89
C TYR A 45 6.46 -2.44 3.66
N CYS A 46 5.65 -1.62 2.99
CA CYS A 46 4.69 -0.73 3.63
C CYS A 46 3.33 -0.79 2.93
N SER A 47 2.33 -0.24 3.60
CA SER A 47 0.96 -0.22 3.07
C SER A 47 0.83 0.82 1.97
N THR A 48 -0.18 0.67 1.12
CA THR A 48 -0.58 1.70 0.15
C THR A 48 -0.75 3.07 0.81
N ASN A 49 -1.27 3.13 2.04
CA ASN A 49 -1.53 4.38 2.74
C ASN A 49 -0.25 5.14 3.07
N GLU A 50 0.84 4.44 3.38
CA GLU A 50 2.13 5.08 3.63
C GLU A 50 2.66 5.74 2.36
N VAL A 51 2.51 5.06 1.22
CA VAL A 51 2.88 5.65 -0.08
C VAL A 51 2.00 6.86 -0.40
N ILE A 52 0.68 6.76 -0.18
CA ILE A 52 -0.26 7.88 -0.37
C ILE A 52 0.11 9.04 0.54
N ARG A 53 0.42 8.80 1.81
CA ARG A 53 0.85 9.82 2.79
C ARG A 53 2.08 10.57 2.30
N VAL A 54 3.09 9.87 1.79
CA VAL A 54 4.30 10.50 1.25
C VAL A 54 3.98 11.24 -0.04
N LEU A 55 3.42 10.55 -1.05
CA LEU A 55 3.05 11.10 -2.36
C LEU A 55 2.20 12.37 -2.23
N SER A 56 1.36 12.38 -1.20
CA SER A 56 0.50 13.49 -0.86
C SER A 56 1.27 14.82 -0.75
N ASN A 57 2.45 14.84 -0.12
CA ASN A 57 3.27 16.05 0.03
C ASN A 57 3.84 16.59 -1.29
N TYR A 58 3.72 15.84 -2.39
CA TYR A 58 4.29 16.18 -3.70
C TYR A 58 3.23 16.40 -4.78
N ILE A 59 1.97 16.11 -4.48
CA ILE A 59 0.85 16.48 -5.35
C ILE A 59 0.35 17.87 -4.92
N GLY A 60 0.61 18.88 -5.75
CA GLY A 60 0.06 20.22 -5.54
C GLY A 60 -1.47 20.26 -5.71
N ASP A 61 -2.15 21.21 -5.06
CA ASP A 61 -3.62 21.25 -4.98
C ASP A 61 -4.30 21.35 -6.36
N ALA A 62 -3.74 22.15 -7.27
CA ALA A 62 -4.23 22.26 -8.65
C ALA A 62 -4.06 20.95 -9.46
N ASN A 63 -3.17 20.07 -9.01
CA ASN A 63 -2.81 18.83 -9.69
C ASN A 63 -3.70 17.65 -9.29
N ILE A 64 -4.36 17.70 -8.12
CA ILE A 64 -5.19 16.62 -7.57
C ILE A 64 -6.34 16.21 -8.52
N LEU A 65 -6.84 17.15 -9.33
CA LEU A 65 -8.02 16.95 -10.19
C LEU A 65 -7.69 16.73 -11.67
N SER A 66 -6.41 16.69 -12.04
CA SER A 66 -6.00 16.55 -13.45
C SER A 66 -5.97 15.07 -13.87
N ASP A 67 -6.83 14.69 -14.82
CA ASP A 67 -6.82 13.36 -15.46
C ASP A 67 -5.65 13.15 -16.44
N ARG A 68 -4.80 14.17 -16.61
CA ARG A 68 -3.61 14.13 -17.47
C ARG A 68 -2.38 13.55 -16.78
N HIS A 69 -2.39 13.45 -15.46
CA HIS A 69 -1.24 12.92 -14.73
C HIS A 69 -1.11 11.42 -14.90
N ARG A 70 0.14 10.97 -14.94
CA ARG A 70 0.52 9.57 -15.19
C ARG A 70 1.50 9.11 -14.12
N ILE A 71 1.24 7.95 -13.55
CA ILE A 71 2.10 7.28 -12.57
C ILE A 71 2.66 6.00 -13.19
N MET A 72 3.98 5.80 -13.12
CA MET A 72 4.64 4.53 -13.43
C MET A 72 4.84 3.72 -12.15
N HIS A 73 4.50 2.44 -12.17
CA HIS A 73 4.71 1.47 -11.09
C HIS A 73 5.64 0.34 -11.59
N PRO A 74 6.97 0.51 -11.50
CA PRO A 74 7.94 -0.52 -11.87
C PRO A 74 7.92 -1.69 -10.89
N GLY A 75 8.04 -2.92 -11.41
CA GLY A 75 8.14 -4.13 -10.59
C GLY A 75 7.01 -4.26 -9.58
N SER A 76 5.79 -3.86 -9.98
CA SER A 76 4.66 -3.74 -9.06
C SER A 76 4.21 -5.08 -8.46
N GLY A 77 4.58 -6.20 -9.09
CA GLY A 77 4.11 -7.53 -8.75
C GLY A 77 2.59 -7.57 -8.65
N THR A 78 2.11 -8.10 -7.53
CA THR A 78 0.68 -8.17 -7.19
C THR A 78 0.23 -7.08 -6.22
N SER A 79 0.95 -5.95 -6.12
CA SER A 79 0.57 -4.84 -5.22
C SER A 79 -0.75 -4.20 -5.66
N LEU A 80 -1.60 -3.88 -4.70
CA LEU A 80 -2.84 -3.13 -4.92
C LEU A 80 -2.61 -1.62 -5.04
N LEU A 81 -1.38 -1.14 -4.83
CA LEU A 81 -1.06 0.28 -4.85
C LEU A 81 -1.57 1.03 -6.10
N PRO A 82 -1.34 0.55 -7.34
CA PRO A 82 -1.81 1.24 -8.55
C PRO A 82 -3.34 1.35 -8.61
N VAL A 83 -4.02 0.28 -8.19
CA VAL A 83 -5.48 0.18 -8.18
C VAL A 83 -6.06 1.15 -7.14
N ARG A 84 -5.52 1.15 -5.92
CA ARG A 84 -5.94 2.08 -4.86
C ARG A 84 -5.70 3.54 -5.24
N LEU A 85 -4.56 3.85 -5.85
CA LEU A 85 -4.27 5.21 -6.32
C LEU A 85 -5.27 5.66 -7.40
N SER A 86 -5.68 4.79 -8.32
CA SER A 86 -6.69 5.13 -9.34
C SER A 86 -8.08 5.44 -8.76
N GLN A 87 -8.38 4.97 -7.54
CA GLN A 87 -9.62 5.28 -6.83
C GLN A 87 -9.57 6.63 -6.10
N ILE A 88 -8.37 7.12 -5.80
CA ILE A 88 -8.13 8.35 -5.02
C ILE A 88 -7.84 9.52 -5.95
N TYR A 89 -6.99 9.30 -6.95
CA TYR A 89 -6.58 10.31 -7.91
C TYR A 89 -7.07 9.91 -9.31
N PRO A 90 -7.51 10.89 -10.13
CA PRO A 90 -7.94 10.62 -11.51
C PRO A 90 -6.77 10.29 -12.46
N TYR A 91 -5.62 9.87 -11.93
CA TYR A 91 -4.38 9.72 -12.69
C TYR A 91 -4.34 8.36 -13.39
N ARG A 92 -3.81 8.35 -14.62
CA ARG A 92 -3.57 7.09 -15.34
C ARG A 92 -2.37 6.37 -14.71
N ASN A 93 -2.61 5.18 -14.20
CA ASN A 93 -1.57 4.35 -13.59
C ASN A 93 -1.07 3.35 -14.64
N VAL A 94 0.24 3.22 -14.80
CA VAL A 94 0.87 2.26 -15.69
C VAL A 94 1.72 1.33 -14.84
N VAL A 95 1.34 0.06 -14.84
CA VAL A 95 1.97 -1.03 -14.12
C VAL A 95 2.88 -1.77 -15.08
N VAL A 96 4.15 -1.89 -14.72
CA VAL A 96 5.16 -2.61 -15.51
C VAL A 96 5.81 -3.67 -14.63
N ASP A 97 5.84 -4.90 -15.10
CA ASP A 97 6.53 -6.00 -14.42
C ASP A 97 7.18 -6.94 -15.44
N VAL A 98 8.25 -7.62 -15.04
CA VAL A 98 8.90 -8.64 -15.88
C VAL A 98 8.13 -9.97 -15.86
N SER A 99 7.31 -10.18 -14.82
CA SER A 99 6.47 -11.36 -14.63
C SER A 99 5.12 -11.24 -15.34
N GLU A 100 4.91 -12.07 -16.36
CA GLU A 100 3.60 -12.20 -17.01
C GLU A 100 2.54 -12.73 -16.04
N VAL A 101 2.94 -13.63 -15.13
CA VAL A 101 2.04 -14.20 -14.11
C VAL A 101 1.48 -13.11 -13.20
N ALA A 102 2.33 -12.20 -12.71
CA ALA A 102 1.89 -11.10 -11.84
C ALA A 102 0.96 -10.14 -12.59
N ILE A 103 1.31 -9.82 -13.83
CA ILE A 103 0.50 -8.93 -14.68
C ILE A 103 -0.88 -9.53 -14.97
N ASP A 104 -0.95 -10.82 -15.30
CA ASP A 104 -2.22 -11.47 -15.62
C ASP A 104 -3.10 -11.66 -14.39
N GLU A 105 -2.51 -12.00 -13.25
CA GLU A 105 -3.19 -12.04 -11.95
C GLU A 105 -3.82 -10.67 -11.63
N MET A 106 -3.03 -9.59 -11.74
CA MET A 106 -3.52 -8.25 -11.43
C MET A 106 -4.57 -7.76 -12.43
N LYS A 107 -4.46 -8.11 -13.71
CA LYS A 107 -5.52 -7.85 -14.69
C LYS A 107 -6.80 -8.58 -14.27
N GLN A 108 -6.73 -9.87 -13.92
CA GLN A 108 -7.89 -10.64 -13.51
C GLN A 108 -8.55 -10.06 -12.24
N LEU A 109 -7.74 -9.77 -11.22
CA LEU A 109 -8.20 -9.14 -9.98
C LEU A 109 -8.87 -7.79 -10.25
N HIS A 110 -8.27 -6.96 -11.12
CA HIS A 110 -8.86 -5.68 -11.52
C HIS A 110 -10.23 -5.89 -12.16
N ARG A 111 -10.33 -6.79 -13.16
CA ARG A 111 -11.61 -7.09 -13.83
C ARG A 111 -12.69 -7.54 -12.85
N MET A 112 -12.36 -8.49 -11.98
CA MET A 112 -13.29 -9.05 -11.00
C MET A 112 -13.81 -8.00 -10.01
N GLN A 113 -12.93 -7.12 -9.54
CA GLN A 113 -13.26 -6.18 -8.46
C GLN A 113 -13.85 -4.86 -8.95
N PHE A 114 -13.55 -4.41 -10.19
CA PHE A 114 -13.81 -3.02 -10.59
C PHE A 114 -14.50 -2.82 -11.94
N GLU A 115 -14.57 -3.82 -12.83
CA GLU A 115 -15.26 -3.66 -14.12
C GLU A 115 -16.79 -3.75 -14.01
N GLY A 116 -17.33 -4.31 -12.92
CA GLY A 116 -18.77 -4.35 -12.66
C GLY A 116 -19.39 -3.05 -12.12
N VAL A 117 -18.57 -2.05 -11.76
CA VAL A 117 -19.01 -0.84 -11.00
C VAL A 117 -19.02 0.44 -11.86
N ASN A 118 -18.44 0.41 -13.07
CA ASN A 118 -18.14 1.62 -13.84
C ASN A 118 -18.88 1.73 -15.18
N GLN A 119 -20.20 1.89 -15.15
CA GLN A 119 -20.95 2.40 -16.33
C GLN A 119 -21.17 3.93 -16.32
N GLY A 120 -20.63 4.68 -15.35
CA GLY A 120 -20.90 6.13 -15.26
C GLY A 120 -19.77 7.04 -14.75
N THR A 121 -18.71 6.50 -14.13
CA THR A 121 -17.58 7.28 -13.61
C THR A 121 -16.34 7.05 -14.46
N LYS A 122 -15.64 8.13 -14.84
CA LYS A 122 -14.30 8.10 -15.45
C LYS A 122 -13.33 7.43 -14.46
N ALA A 123 -13.37 6.11 -14.32
CA ALA A 123 -12.38 5.36 -13.58
C ALA A 123 -11.03 5.61 -14.24
N ALA A 124 -10.08 6.15 -13.49
CA ALA A 124 -8.75 6.37 -14.01
C ALA A 124 -8.15 5.02 -14.42
N SER A 125 -7.80 4.88 -15.70
CA SER A 125 -7.42 3.58 -16.27
C SER A 125 -6.10 3.11 -15.68
N VAL A 126 -6.07 1.91 -15.11
CA VAL A 126 -4.82 1.18 -14.83
C VAL A 126 -4.46 0.40 -16.09
N GLU A 127 -3.25 0.64 -16.60
CA GLU A 127 -2.68 -0.05 -17.74
C GLU A 127 -1.62 -1.04 -17.23
N TYR A 128 -1.63 -2.27 -17.75
CA TYR A 128 -0.68 -3.32 -17.34
C TYR A 128 0.19 -3.73 -18.53
N ARG A 129 1.51 -3.74 -18.34
CA ARG A 129 2.49 -4.14 -19.36
C ARG A 129 3.52 -5.12 -18.80
N VAL A 130 3.81 -6.17 -19.57
CA VAL A 130 4.97 -7.02 -19.34
C VAL A 130 6.16 -6.39 -20.02
N ALA A 131 7.20 -6.01 -19.28
CA ALA A 131 8.45 -5.50 -19.84
C ALA A 131 9.62 -5.62 -18.83
N ASN A 132 10.84 -5.78 -19.36
CA ASN A 132 12.05 -5.68 -18.56
C ASN A 132 12.49 -4.21 -18.46
N LEU A 133 12.46 -3.65 -17.25
CA LEU A 133 12.83 -2.25 -16.98
C LEU A 133 14.34 -1.98 -17.06
N LEU A 134 15.16 -3.03 -17.15
CA LEU A 134 16.62 -2.93 -17.24
C LEU A 134 17.13 -3.00 -18.69
N GLU A 135 16.24 -3.21 -19.66
CA GLU A 135 16.59 -3.30 -21.08
C GLU A 135 16.16 -2.03 -21.85
N PRO A 136 17.05 -1.43 -22.67
CA PRO A 136 16.74 -0.21 -23.42
C PRO A 136 15.76 -0.43 -24.58
N ALA A 137 14.82 0.48 -24.88
CA ALA A 137 14.24 1.52 -24.03
C ALA A 137 12.75 1.23 -23.88
N LEU A 138 12.14 1.65 -22.77
CA LEU A 138 10.71 1.48 -22.61
C LEU A 138 9.99 2.27 -23.70
N ASP A 139 8.93 1.66 -24.25
CA ASP A 139 8.09 2.25 -25.28
C ASP A 139 7.16 3.34 -24.69
N PHE A 140 7.81 4.39 -24.21
CA PHE A 140 7.23 5.60 -23.65
C PHE A 140 8.06 6.80 -24.08
N GLU A 141 7.37 7.87 -24.45
CA GLU A 141 8.00 9.15 -24.76
C GLU A 141 8.69 9.76 -23.53
N ALA A 142 9.72 10.56 -23.78
CA ALA A 142 10.34 11.36 -22.71
C ALA A 142 9.31 12.33 -22.10
N ASN A 143 9.45 12.65 -20.81
CA ASN A 143 8.57 13.57 -20.08
C ASN A 143 7.08 13.16 -20.10
N SER A 144 6.79 11.87 -20.14
CA SER A 144 5.43 11.35 -20.25
C SER A 144 4.81 10.89 -18.93
N PHE A 145 5.55 10.92 -17.82
CA PHE A 145 5.11 10.55 -16.47
C PHE A 145 5.35 11.65 -15.46
N HIS A 146 4.42 11.82 -14.53
CA HIS A 146 4.54 12.81 -13.45
C HIS A 146 5.15 12.17 -12.21
N PHE A 147 4.83 10.90 -11.98
CA PHE A 147 5.33 10.14 -10.85
C PHE A 147 5.89 8.79 -11.30
N TRP A 148 6.97 8.39 -10.63
CA TRP A 148 7.52 7.05 -10.67
C TRP A 148 7.47 6.50 -9.24
N ILE A 149 6.76 5.42 -8.99
CA ILE A 149 6.57 4.87 -7.64
C ILE A 149 7.10 3.45 -7.62
N ASP A 150 8.35 3.31 -7.20
CA ASP A 150 9.03 2.05 -6.96
C ASP A 150 8.75 1.61 -5.51
N LYS A 151 8.22 0.39 -5.35
CA LYS A 151 8.04 -0.24 -4.03
C LYS A 151 8.76 -1.58 -3.94
N GLY A 152 10.08 -1.49 -3.82
CA GLY A 152 11.00 -2.61 -3.61
C GLY A 152 11.56 -3.24 -4.89
N PHE A 153 11.34 -2.60 -6.04
CA PHE A 153 11.96 -3.03 -7.29
C PHE A 153 13.48 -2.85 -7.25
N VAL A 154 13.99 -1.71 -6.76
CA VAL A 154 15.43 -1.49 -6.59
C VAL A 154 16.08 -2.58 -5.71
N ASP A 155 15.46 -2.92 -4.58
CA ASP A 155 15.98 -3.94 -3.66
C ASP A 155 15.87 -5.36 -4.24
N ALA A 156 14.82 -5.62 -5.04
CA ALA A 156 14.62 -6.90 -5.70
C ALA A 156 15.67 -7.16 -6.80
N VAL A 157 16.07 -6.11 -7.53
CA VAL A 157 16.93 -6.23 -8.72
C VAL A 157 18.41 -6.06 -8.43
N PHE A 158 18.76 -5.17 -7.49
CA PHE A 158 20.14 -4.87 -7.17
C PHE A 158 20.44 -5.44 -5.79
N SER A 159 21.46 -6.30 -5.69
CA SER A 159 21.92 -6.85 -4.41
C SER A 159 23.44 -6.76 -4.28
N LYS A 160 23.94 -6.98 -3.06
CA LYS A 160 25.36 -6.89 -2.72
C LYS A 160 26.26 -7.85 -3.52
N GLU A 161 25.72 -8.95 -4.03
CA GLU A 161 26.47 -10.00 -4.73
C GLU A 161 26.68 -9.70 -6.23
N GLY A 162 25.96 -8.73 -6.82
CA GLY A 162 25.98 -8.41 -8.26
C GLY A 162 26.84 -7.23 -8.71
N LYS A 163 27.76 -6.72 -7.85
CA LYS A 163 28.35 -5.37 -7.95
C LYS A 163 29.06 -4.99 -9.25
N GLU A 164 29.68 -5.93 -9.98
CA GLU A 164 30.37 -5.59 -11.25
C GLU A 164 29.47 -5.71 -12.48
N VAL A 165 28.48 -6.61 -12.46
CA VAL A 165 27.60 -6.88 -13.60
C VAL A 165 26.47 -5.84 -13.70
N ASN A 166 26.05 -5.28 -12.56
CA ASN A 166 24.82 -4.49 -12.48
C ASN A 166 25.00 -2.97 -12.71
N ARG A 167 26.23 -2.43 -12.67
CA ARG A 167 26.44 -0.97 -12.70
C ARG A 167 25.92 -0.30 -13.98
N SER A 168 25.98 -0.99 -15.12
CA SER A 168 25.42 -0.47 -16.38
C SER A 168 23.89 -0.45 -16.38
N GLN A 169 23.25 -1.42 -15.72
CA GLN A 169 21.80 -1.50 -15.57
C GLN A 169 21.29 -0.50 -14.52
N GLU A 170 22.03 -0.30 -13.44
CA GLU A 170 21.82 0.75 -12.44
C GLU A 170 21.77 2.12 -13.13
N ASP A 171 22.80 2.42 -13.92
CA ASP A 171 22.88 3.65 -14.70
C ASP A 171 21.71 3.78 -15.68
N HIS A 172 21.38 2.70 -16.38
CA HIS A 172 20.26 2.68 -17.32
C HIS A 172 18.94 3.01 -16.64
N LEU A 173 18.63 2.37 -15.51
CA LEU A 173 17.39 2.57 -14.77
C LEU A 173 17.18 4.04 -14.41
N PHE A 174 18.15 4.69 -13.76
CA PHE A 174 17.98 6.08 -13.31
C PHE A 174 17.99 7.09 -14.46
N LEU A 175 18.71 6.80 -15.54
CA LEU A 175 18.60 7.58 -16.78
C LEU A 175 17.21 7.46 -17.39
N GLU A 176 16.63 6.26 -17.38
CA GLU A 176 15.27 6.01 -17.88
C GLU A 176 14.21 6.68 -17.02
N ILE A 177 14.30 6.56 -15.69
CA ILE A 177 13.45 7.29 -14.73
C ILE A 177 13.48 8.78 -15.04
N ASN A 178 14.68 9.36 -15.17
CA ASN A 178 14.82 10.77 -15.49
C ASN A 178 14.27 11.13 -16.88
N ARG A 179 14.42 10.25 -17.88
CA ARG A 179 13.92 10.47 -19.24
C ARG A 179 12.39 10.51 -19.26
N VAL A 180 11.73 9.54 -18.63
CA VAL A 180 10.27 9.42 -18.70
C VAL A 180 9.55 10.41 -17.78
N LEU A 181 10.18 10.86 -16.68
CA LEU A 181 9.60 11.85 -15.79
C LEU A 181 9.56 13.25 -16.42
N THR A 182 8.47 13.99 -16.19
CA THR A 182 8.30 15.38 -16.67
C THR A 182 9.45 16.26 -16.19
N SER A 183 9.94 17.11 -17.09
CA SER A 183 11.03 18.06 -16.80
C SER A 183 10.70 19.01 -15.65
N GLU A 184 9.44 19.38 -15.51
CA GLU A 184 8.93 20.19 -14.42
C GLU A 184 8.09 19.32 -13.48
N GLY A 185 8.48 19.28 -12.21
CA GLY A 185 7.72 18.61 -11.14
C GLY A 185 7.72 17.07 -11.18
N GLY A 186 8.35 16.43 -12.17
CA GLY A 186 8.46 14.97 -12.24
C GLY A 186 9.15 14.42 -10.99
N THR A 187 8.52 13.45 -10.32
CA THR A 187 8.95 12.98 -9.00
C THR A 187 9.03 11.47 -8.93
N ALA A 188 10.17 10.92 -8.52
CA ALA A 188 10.35 9.52 -8.19
C ALA A 188 10.22 9.30 -6.69
N LEU A 189 9.41 8.33 -6.29
CA LEU A 189 9.31 7.77 -4.95
C LEU A 189 9.89 6.37 -5.01
N ILE A 190 10.93 6.10 -4.22
CA ILE A 190 11.60 4.80 -4.16
C ILE A 190 11.49 4.30 -2.73
N VAL A 191 10.64 3.31 -2.49
CA VAL A 191 10.50 2.63 -1.21
C VAL A 191 11.47 1.46 -1.15
N SER A 192 12.34 1.48 -0.15
CA SER A 192 13.41 0.50 0.02
C SER A 192 13.60 0.20 1.50
N LEU A 193 14.14 -0.99 1.82
CA LEU A 193 14.68 -1.25 3.15
C LEU A 193 15.92 -0.41 3.44
N ALA A 194 16.52 0.22 2.43
CA ALA A 194 17.71 1.04 2.51
C ALA A 194 18.90 0.25 3.08
N GLU A 195 19.14 -0.93 2.51
CA GLU A 195 20.42 -1.61 2.70
C GLU A 195 21.56 -0.82 2.05
N ASP A 196 22.80 -1.09 2.46
CA ASP A 196 23.97 -0.30 2.05
C ASP A 196 24.07 -0.12 0.52
N HIS A 197 23.72 -1.15 -0.24
CA HIS A 197 23.81 -1.12 -1.70
C HIS A 197 22.70 -0.24 -2.33
N SER A 198 21.44 -0.38 -1.89
CA SER A 198 20.33 0.45 -2.36
C SER A 198 20.52 1.91 -1.96
N LEU A 199 20.99 2.17 -0.74
CA LEU A 199 21.32 3.52 -0.28
C LEU A 199 22.42 4.15 -1.14
N GLN A 200 23.50 3.41 -1.40
CA GLN A 200 24.57 3.86 -2.30
C GLN A 200 24.02 4.18 -3.69
N LEU A 201 23.22 3.29 -4.25
CA LEU A 201 22.65 3.44 -5.59
C LEU A 201 21.78 4.71 -5.70
N ILE A 202 20.86 4.93 -4.75
CA ILE A 202 19.94 6.07 -4.75
C ILE A 202 20.71 7.38 -4.55
N VAL A 203 21.62 7.43 -3.57
CA VAL A 203 22.37 8.66 -3.23
C VAL A 203 23.34 9.05 -4.35
N ASN A 204 24.06 8.06 -4.92
CA ASN A 204 24.94 8.31 -6.07
C ASN A 204 24.15 8.87 -7.25
N ASN A 205 22.96 8.32 -7.54
CA ASN A 205 22.13 8.82 -8.64
C ASN A 205 21.54 10.21 -8.36
N TRP A 206 21.13 10.51 -7.14
CA TRP A 206 20.66 11.84 -6.76
C TRP A 206 21.75 12.92 -6.97
N LEU A 207 22.99 12.59 -6.61
CA LEU A 207 24.12 13.51 -6.72
C LEU A 207 24.68 13.61 -8.14
N ARG A 208 24.36 12.66 -9.02
CA ARG A 208 24.86 12.59 -10.39
C ARG A 208 24.59 13.89 -11.16
N GLU A 209 25.62 14.36 -11.86
CA GLU A 209 25.54 15.68 -12.51
C GLU A 209 24.66 15.70 -13.75
N CYS A 210 24.67 14.61 -14.53
CA CYS A 210 23.94 14.48 -15.78
C CYS A 210 22.43 14.22 -15.61
N ILE A 211 21.95 14.12 -14.37
CA ILE A 211 20.53 13.96 -14.06
C ILE A 211 20.01 15.24 -13.39
N ALA A 212 18.87 15.73 -13.87
CA ALA A 212 18.30 17.00 -13.45
C ALA A 212 17.50 16.87 -12.14
N TRP A 213 18.07 16.26 -11.10
CA TRP A 213 17.45 16.22 -9.78
C TRP A 213 17.57 17.56 -9.05
N LYS A 214 16.59 17.88 -8.20
CA LYS A 214 16.67 18.98 -7.25
C LYS A 214 17.85 18.81 -6.28
N ASP A 215 18.29 19.92 -5.73
CA ASP A 215 19.28 20.01 -4.67
C ASP A 215 18.85 19.34 -3.35
N ARG A 216 17.56 19.05 -3.21
CA ARG A 216 16.94 18.38 -2.08
C ARG A 216 16.59 16.93 -2.39
N LEU A 217 16.96 16.02 -1.49
CA LEU A 217 16.43 14.66 -1.37
C LEU A 217 15.54 14.60 -0.12
N ASP A 218 14.31 14.13 -0.23
CA ASP A 218 13.52 13.84 0.97
C ASP A 218 13.59 12.33 1.28
N VAL A 219 13.75 11.98 2.56
CA VAL A 219 13.77 10.60 3.03
C VAL A 219 12.70 10.46 4.10
N TRP A 220 11.71 9.60 3.88
CA TRP A 220 10.59 9.40 4.80
C TRP A 220 10.70 8.05 5.49
N GLU A 221 10.70 8.03 6.82
CA GLU A 221 10.49 6.80 7.59
C GLU A 221 9.04 6.34 7.39
N LEU A 222 8.86 5.05 7.13
CA LEU A 222 7.57 4.43 6.86
C LEU A 222 7.24 3.36 7.90
N THR A 223 5.95 3.15 8.11
CA THR A 223 5.47 2.05 8.95
C THR A 223 5.47 0.74 8.14
N PRO A 224 6.19 -0.31 8.60
CA PRO A 224 6.18 -1.60 7.90
C PRO A 224 4.82 -2.28 7.98
N VAL A 225 4.42 -3.00 6.94
CA VAL A 225 3.27 -3.93 6.99
C VAL A 225 3.61 -5.24 7.68
N SER A 226 4.89 -5.61 7.70
CA SER A 226 5.41 -6.82 8.30
C SER A 226 6.91 -6.70 8.56
N GLY A 227 7.40 -7.46 9.54
CA GLY A 227 8.83 -7.56 9.86
C GLY A 227 9.32 -6.55 10.89
N ASP A 228 10.59 -6.71 11.27
CA ASP A 228 11.21 -5.99 12.38
C ASP A 228 12.06 -4.79 11.92
N MET A 229 11.99 -4.45 10.64
CA MET A 229 12.75 -3.34 10.05
C MET A 229 11.82 -2.33 9.38
N PRO A 230 11.93 -1.03 9.73
CA PRO A 230 11.18 0.02 9.04
C PRO A 230 11.76 0.25 7.63
N PRO A 231 10.91 0.35 6.60
CA PRO A 231 11.31 0.80 5.27
C PRO A 231 11.35 2.34 5.19
N PHE A 232 11.98 2.84 4.13
CA PHE A 232 12.14 4.27 3.87
C PHE A 232 11.71 4.62 2.44
N CYS A 233 11.07 5.77 2.26
CA CYS A 233 10.76 6.31 0.93
C CYS A 233 11.72 7.46 0.61
N PHE A 234 12.52 7.28 -0.45
CA PHE A 234 13.38 8.31 -1.01
C PHE A 234 12.62 9.05 -2.11
N VAL A 235 12.55 10.37 -2.01
CA VAL A 235 11.83 11.20 -2.99
C VAL A 235 12.80 12.08 -3.75
N LEU A 236 12.93 11.80 -5.05
CA LEU A 236 13.75 12.54 -5.99
C LEU A 236 12.84 13.34 -6.92
N ALA A 237 12.88 14.67 -6.84
CA ALA A 237 12.11 15.54 -7.73
C ALA A 237 13.02 16.16 -8.78
N LYS A 238 12.54 16.30 -10.02
CA LYS A 238 13.26 16.98 -11.09
C LYS A 238 13.30 18.49 -10.87
N ALA A 239 14.45 19.09 -11.13
CA ALA A 239 14.67 20.52 -11.08
C ALA A 239 14.14 21.19 -12.34
N SER A 240 13.47 22.32 -12.18
CA SER A 240 13.08 23.20 -13.28
C SER A 240 14.31 23.98 -13.77
N GLY A 241 14.81 23.65 -14.97
CA GLY A 241 15.93 24.35 -15.61
C GLY A 241 17.31 24.08 -15.00
N ASN A 242 18.29 24.93 -15.33
CA ASN A 242 19.66 24.89 -14.76
C ASN A 242 19.68 25.49 -13.35
N ALA A 243 18.87 24.96 -12.43
CA ALA A 243 18.92 25.37 -11.03
C ALA A 243 20.36 25.19 -10.51
N ALA A 244 20.97 26.26 -10.01
CA ALA A 244 22.31 26.22 -9.44
C ALA A 244 22.31 25.21 -8.29
N LYS A 245 23.19 24.20 -8.36
CA LYS A 245 23.33 23.13 -7.36
C LYS A 245 24.07 23.65 -6.12
N ASN A 246 23.58 24.74 -5.53
CA ASN A 246 24.20 25.37 -4.38
C ASN A 246 23.72 24.68 -3.09
N GLY A 247 24.53 23.74 -2.61
CA GLY A 247 24.30 23.02 -1.34
C GLY A 247 23.28 21.89 -1.49
N ARG A 248 23.77 20.64 -1.58
CA ARG A 248 22.88 19.48 -1.56
C ARG A 248 22.43 19.24 -0.13
N ARG A 249 21.14 18.98 0.05
CA ARG A 249 20.54 18.72 1.36
C ARG A 249 19.59 17.55 1.34
N VAL A 250 19.48 16.88 2.47
CA VAL A 250 18.51 15.83 2.73
C VAL A 250 17.54 16.33 3.79
N ASN A 251 16.25 16.14 3.54
CA ASN A 251 15.22 16.32 4.54
C ASN A 251 14.79 14.95 5.05
N PHE A 252 15.13 14.61 6.28
CA PHE A 252 14.79 13.34 6.90
C PHE A 252 13.51 13.48 7.72
N HIS A 253 12.44 12.82 7.29
CA HIS A 253 11.11 12.87 7.89
C HIS A 253 10.88 11.62 8.76
N TYR A 254 11.03 11.78 10.08
CA TYR A 254 10.71 10.74 11.06
C TYR A 254 9.20 10.60 11.25
N ILE A 255 8.69 9.38 11.45
CA ILE A 255 7.24 9.10 11.62
C ILE A 255 6.61 9.94 12.74
N HIS A 256 7.34 10.13 13.85
CA HIS A 256 6.85 10.81 15.04
C HIS A 256 7.33 12.25 15.17
N SER A 257 8.04 12.78 14.16
CA SER A 257 8.46 14.18 14.14
C SER A 257 7.46 15.03 13.37
N LYS A 258 7.23 16.25 13.87
CA LYS A 258 6.40 17.25 13.20
C LYS A 258 7.14 17.98 12.07
N SER A 259 8.46 17.93 12.05
CA SER A 259 9.30 18.62 11.08
C SER A 259 10.45 17.74 10.62
N PRO A 260 10.86 17.81 9.34
CA PRO A 260 12.04 17.10 8.89
C PRO A 260 13.31 17.64 9.54
N GLU A 261 14.28 16.76 9.71
CA GLU A 261 15.66 17.15 10.02
C GLU A 261 16.41 17.46 8.72
N GLU A 262 17.07 18.61 8.65
CA GLU A 262 17.83 19.03 7.47
C GLU A 262 19.30 18.64 7.61
N ILE A 263 19.81 17.92 6.62
CA ILE A 263 21.17 17.36 6.61
C ILE A 263 21.90 17.88 5.37
N TYR A 264 22.99 18.61 5.57
CA TYR A 264 23.82 19.09 4.47
C TYR A 264 24.78 18.00 3.99
N VAL A 265 24.90 17.86 2.67
CA VAL A 265 25.69 16.83 1.98
C VAL A 265 26.61 17.50 0.97
N ASN A 266 27.93 17.30 1.09
CA ASN A 266 28.89 17.88 0.13
C ASN A 266 29.28 16.88 -0.97
N ASN A 267 29.26 15.58 -0.68
CA ASN A 267 29.61 14.52 -1.62
C ASN A 267 28.86 13.22 -1.29
N ALA A 268 28.99 12.21 -2.16
CA ALA A 268 28.26 10.96 -2.03
C ALA A 268 28.63 10.15 -0.79
N GLU A 269 29.92 10.03 -0.48
CA GLU A 269 30.39 9.28 0.69
C GLU A 269 29.82 9.87 1.99
N GLU A 270 29.90 11.20 2.13
CA GLU A 270 29.31 11.91 3.25
C GLU A 270 27.78 11.76 3.30
N GLY A 271 27.11 11.85 2.14
CA GLY A 271 25.65 11.67 2.04
C GLY A 271 25.21 10.29 2.49
N ILE A 272 25.86 9.24 1.99
CA ILE A 272 25.59 7.84 2.36
C ILE A 272 25.82 7.65 3.86
N ALA A 273 26.94 8.14 4.41
CA ALA A 273 27.26 7.99 5.82
C ALA A 273 26.24 8.71 6.72
N LYS A 274 25.87 9.95 6.40
CA LYS A 274 24.91 10.73 7.19
C LYS A 274 23.51 10.13 7.10
N ILE A 275 23.00 9.84 5.90
CA ILE A 275 21.67 9.23 5.75
C ILE A 275 21.63 7.86 6.43
N GLY A 276 22.68 7.04 6.26
CA GLY A 276 22.82 5.74 6.90
C GLY A 276 22.82 5.81 8.43
N PHE A 277 23.40 6.86 9.01
CA PHE A 277 23.32 7.13 10.45
C PHE A 277 21.86 7.37 10.91
N HIS A 278 21.10 8.23 10.22
CA HIS A 278 19.70 8.48 10.57
C HIS A 278 18.82 7.25 10.38
N ILE A 279 19.03 6.47 9.31
CA ILE A 279 18.37 5.17 9.09
C ILE A 279 18.65 4.21 10.26
N SER A 280 19.92 4.10 10.68
CA SER A 280 20.31 3.23 11.80
C SER A 280 19.66 3.65 13.11
N GLN A 281 19.55 4.96 13.36
CA GLN A 281 18.82 5.49 14.51
C GLN A 281 17.32 5.17 14.45
N SER A 282 16.66 5.36 13.30
CA SER A 282 15.25 5.00 13.12
C SER A 282 15.02 3.51 13.36
N ARG A 283 15.89 2.63 12.84
CA ARG A 283 15.84 1.18 13.08
C ARG A 283 16.00 0.84 14.56
N ALA A 284 16.98 1.42 15.24
CA ALA A 284 17.18 1.20 16.68
C ALA A 284 15.96 1.66 17.50
N ALA A 285 15.41 2.84 17.20
CA ALA A 285 14.21 3.35 17.84
C ALA A 285 12.98 2.49 17.55
N PHE A 286 12.87 1.91 16.36
CA PHE A 286 11.80 0.98 16.01
C PHE A 286 11.92 -0.34 16.78
N ALA A 287 13.10 -0.95 16.83
CA ALA A 287 13.36 -2.17 17.58
C ALA A 287 13.06 -2.01 19.08
N GLN A 288 13.47 -0.87 19.67
CA GLN A 288 13.13 -0.53 21.05
C GLN A 288 11.62 -0.46 21.27
N ARG A 289 10.87 0.15 20.35
CA ARG A 289 9.39 0.22 20.40
C ARG A 289 8.76 -1.18 20.33
N LEU A 290 9.24 -2.07 19.47
CA LEU A 290 8.75 -3.45 19.36
C LEU A 290 8.97 -4.24 20.66
N SER A 291 10.08 -3.98 21.35
CA SER A 291 10.44 -4.66 22.61
C SER A 291 9.76 -4.09 23.87
N SER A 292 9.06 -2.95 23.78
CA SER A 292 8.43 -2.30 24.93
C SER A 292 7.19 -3.06 25.41
N PRO A 293 7.03 -3.30 26.73
CA PRO A 293 5.83 -3.93 27.30
C PRO A 293 4.58 -3.03 27.19
N ASN A 294 4.78 -1.70 27.12
CA ASN A 294 3.76 -0.74 26.73
C ASN A 294 3.94 -0.48 25.23
N LYS A 295 3.47 -1.40 24.39
CA LYS A 295 3.46 -1.22 22.94
C LYS A 295 2.56 -0.02 22.64
N PRO A 296 3.07 1.13 22.17
CA PRO A 296 2.17 2.13 21.60
C PRO A 296 1.49 1.44 20.42
N LYS A 297 0.14 1.39 20.42
CA LYS A 297 -0.62 0.85 19.29
C LYS A 297 -0.23 1.65 18.04
N ILE A 298 0.63 1.06 17.20
CA ILE A 298 1.12 1.67 15.98
C ILE A 298 -0.07 1.74 15.03
N SER A 299 -0.58 2.95 14.80
CA SER A 299 -1.67 3.33 13.88
C SER A 299 -2.96 2.52 14.03
N ILE A 300 -4.06 3.19 14.30
CA ILE A 300 -5.39 2.57 14.29
C ILE A 300 -5.70 2.13 12.85
N ARG A 301 -5.33 0.89 12.48
CA ARG A 301 -5.66 0.28 11.19
C ARG A 301 -7.18 0.12 11.17
N ARG A 302 -7.88 0.86 10.30
CA ARG A 302 -9.32 0.69 10.13
C ARG A 302 -9.59 -0.34 9.04
N ILE A 303 -10.66 -1.09 9.17
CA ILE A 303 -11.14 -2.07 8.20
C ILE A 303 -12.58 -1.74 7.83
N LEU A 304 -12.97 -2.07 6.60
CA LEU A 304 -14.34 -2.13 6.13
C LEU A 304 -14.75 -3.59 6.30
N ALA A 305 -15.39 -3.89 7.41
CA ALA A 305 -15.87 -5.23 7.71
C ALA A 305 -17.31 -5.41 7.21
N ILE A 306 -17.65 -6.64 6.85
CA ILE A 306 -19.03 -7.07 6.65
C ILE A 306 -19.37 -8.02 7.79
N LEU A 307 -20.33 -7.63 8.62
CA LEU A 307 -20.88 -8.42 9.71
C LEU A 307 -22.05 -9.23 9.18
N GLU A 308 -22.05 -10.53 9.43
CA GLU A 308 -23.13 -11.45 9.14
C GLU A 308 -23.84 -11.83 10.44
N ILE A 309 -25.09 -11.41 10.58
CA ILE A 309 -25.84 -11.43 11.83
C ILE A 309 -26.99 -12.41 11.65
N LYS A 310 -27.01 -13.44 12.50
CA LYS A 310 -28.04 -14.47 12.49
C LYS A 310 -28.99 -14.25 13.68
N PRO A 311 -30.30 -14.04 13.45
CA PRO A 311 -31.27 -13.93 14.53
C PRO A 311 -31.53 -15.28 15.19
N TYR A 312 -32.06 -15.28 16.43
CA TYR A 312 -32.59 -16.49 17.07
C TYR A 312 -33.90 -16.96 16.43
N ASP A 313 -34.75 -16.01 16.04
CA ASP A 313 -36.07 -16.27 15.47
C ASP A 313 -36.07 -16.00 13.96
N ALA A 314 -36.64 -16.93 13.20
CA ALA A 314 -36.82 -16.81 11.74
C ALA A 314 -37.84 -15.72 11.37
N ASP A 315 -38.76 -15.39 12.29
CA ASP A 315 -39.79 -14.37 12.10
C ASP A 315 -39.33 -12.96 12.53
N MET A 316 -38.08 -12.81 12.99
CA MET A 316 -37.52 -11.53 13.40
C MET A 316 -37.43 -10.54 12.22
N ASP A 317 -37.91 -9.31 12.42
CA ASP A 317 -37.76 -8.24 11.43
C ASP A 317 -36.30 -7.76 11.36
N LEU A 318 -35.57 -8.29 10.39
CA LEU A 318 -34.16 -7.98 10.16
C LEU A 318 -33.89 -6.52 9.82
N LYS A 319 -34.87 -5.77 9.31
CA LYS A 319 -34.69 -4.33 9.06
C LYS A 319 -34.75 -3.54 10.35
N VAL A 320 -35.67 -3.90 11.24
CA VAL A 320 -35.77 -3.27 12.57
C VAL A 320 -34.53 -3.64 13.40
N LEU A 321 -34.07 -4.89 13.35
CA LEU A 321 -32.83 -5.33 13.99
C LEU A 321 -31.62 -4.52 13.50
N ALA A 322 -31.50 -4.31 12.18
CA ALA A 322 -30.43 -3.49 11.61
C ALA A 322 -30.42 -2.07 12.20
N ASN A 323 -31.59 -1.42 12.27
CA ASN A 323 -31.71 -0.07 12.81
C ASN A 323 -31.30 -0.01 14.30
N VAL A 324 -31.66 -1.03 15.09
CA VAL A 324 -31.28 -1.11 16.50
C VAL A 324 -29.77 -1.25 16.64
N ILE A 325 -29.15 -2.19 15.93
CA ILE A 325 -27.70 -2.41 15.98
C ILE A 325 -26.93 -1.16 15.54
N GLN A 326 -27.43 -0.49 14.50
CA GLN A 326 -26.79 0.70 13.95
C GLN A 326 -26.90 1.93 14.85
N SER A 327 -27.99 2.05 15.61
CA SER A 327 -28.25 3.19 16.51
C SER A 327 -27.72 2.97 17.93
N THR A 328 -27.34 1.74 18.26
CA THR A 328 -26.81 1.38 19.58
C THR A 328 -25.37 1.86 19.74
N VAL A 329 -25.10 2.44 20.91
CA VAL A 329 -23.75 2.79 21.35
C VAL A 329 -23.18 1.62 22.14
N TRP A 330 -22.19 0.95 21.57
CA TRP A 330 -21.60 -0.27 22.14
C TRP A 330 -20.59 0.10 23.24
N LYS A 331 -20.93 -0.22 24.50
CA LYS A 331 -20.11 0.07 25.68
C LYS A 331 -19.51 -1.22 26.23
N MET A 332 -18.19 -1.25 26.39
CA MET A 332 -17.45 -2.42 26.87
C MET A 332 -17.23 -2.37 28.40
N ALA A 333 -16.90 -3.52 28.99
CA ALA A 333 -16.64 -3.67 30.43
C ALA A 333 -15.49 -2.78 30.95
N ASP A 334 -14.57 -2.37 30.07
CA ASP A 334 -13.45 -1.47 30.34
C ASP A 334 -13.79 0.04 30.21
N LYS A 335 -15.08 0.37 30.02
CA LYS A 335 -15.62 1.73 29.76
C LYS A 335 -15.21 2.34 28.41
N LEU A 336 -14.63 1.57 27.49
CA LEU A 336 -14.39 2.03 26.12
C LEU A 336 -15.72 2.02 25.34
N THR A 337 -15.96 3.08 24.55
CA THR A 337 -17.10 3.17 23.64
C THR A 337 -16.64 2.86 22.22
N ILE A 338 -17.25 1.86 21.58
CA ILE A 338 -17.01 1.55 20.17
C ILE A 338 -18.10 2.21 19.34
N LEU A 339 -17.69 2.99 18.33
CA LEU A 339 -18.59 3.65 17.38
C LEU A 339 -18.25 3.22 15.96
N PRO A 340 -18.84 2.11 15.46
CA PRO A 340 -18.69 1.70 14.08
C PRO A 340 -19.28 2.75 13.15
N GLN A 341 -18.58 3.07 12.06
CA GLN A 341 -19.15 3.91 11.00
C GLN A 341 -19.86 3.01 10.00
N TRP A 342 -21.19 2.94 10.05
CA TRP A 342 -21.98 2.12 9.14
C TRP A 342 -21.90 2.66 7.71
N TYR A 343 -21.74 1.75 6.75
CA TYR A 343 -21.47 2.07 5.35
C TYR A 343 -22.47 1.33 4.44
N PRO A 344 -22.98 1.98 3.37
CA PRO A 344 -23.97 1.35 2.51
C PRO A 344 -23.37 0.26 1.60
N PHE A 345 -24.21 -0.69 1.21
CA PHE A 345 -23.96 -1.63 0.12
C PHE A 345 -24.17 -0.94 -1.25
N PRO A 346 -23.64 -1.51 -2.35
CA PRO A 346 -23.97 -1.08 -3.69
C PRO A 346 -25.50 -1.03 -3.89
N GLY A 347 -26.04 0.14 -4.21
CA GLY A 347 -27.49 0.40 -4.25
C GLY A 347 -27.99 1.39 -3.19
N GLY A 348 -27.17 1.72 -2.19
CA GLY A 348 -27.43 2.78 -1.21
C GLY A 348 -28.03 2.31 0.12
N ASP A 349 -28.44 1.04 0.23
CA ASP A 349 -28.98 0.47 1.45
C ASP A 349 -27.88 0.20 2.49
N LEU A 350 -28.13 0.49 3.76
CA LEU A 350 -27.19 0.26 4.87
C LEU A 350 -27.16 -1.20 5.36
N GLN A 351 -28.06 -2.03 4.82
CA GLN A 351 -28.24 -3.43 5.19
C GLN A 351 -28.56 -4.27 3.98
N LYS A 352 -28.18 -5.55 4.02
CA LYS A 352 -28.56 -6.54 3.02
C LYS A 352 -29.11 -7.78 3.71
N ILE A 353 -30.27 -8.26 3.28
CA ILE A 353 -30.86 -9.50 3.79
C ILE A 353 -30.49 -10.63 2.83
N VAL A 354 -29.87 -11.67 3.35
CA VAL A 354 -29.41 -12.81 2.54
C VAL A 354 -30.17 -14.07 2.98
N PRO A 355 -30.98 -14.67 2.10
CA PRO A 355 -31.59 -15.97 2.36
C PRO A 355 -30.50 -17.03 2.54
N VAL A 356 -30.66 -17.90 3.52
CA VAL A 356 -29.73 -19.01 3.76
C VAL A 356 -30.42 -20.33 3.38
N ALA A 357 -30.82 -21.13 4.37
CA ALA A 357 -31.51 -22.41 4.18
C ALA A 357 -32.67 -22.51 5.17
N TYR A 358 -33.65 -23.35 4.86
CA TYR A 358 -34.80 -23.64 5.73
C TYR A 358 -35.64 -22.41 6.10
N GLY A 359 -35.76 -21.44 5.19
CA GLY A 359 -36.56 -20.22 5.40
C GLY A 359 -35.90 -19.15 6.28
N ILE A 360 -34.69 -19.40 6.80
CA ILE A 360 -33.96 -18.45 7.63
C ILE A 360 -33.17 -17.49 6.73
N SER A 361 -33.21 -16.20 7.07
CA SER A 361 -32.38 -15.16 6.45
C SER A 361 -31.37 -14.61 7.45
N LYS A 362 -30.19 -14.22 6.97
CA LYS A 362 -29.19 -13.48 7.73
C LYS A 362 -29.20 -12.01 7.35
N LEU A 363 -28.88 -11.16 8.31
CA LEU A 363 -28.66 -9.73 8.12
C LEU A 363 -27.18 -9.48 7.86
N GLN A 364 -26.84 -8.79 6.78
CA GLN A 364 -25.50 -8.29 6.53
C GLN A 364 -25.46 -6.79 6.78
N LEU A 365 -24.51 -6.35 7.61
CA LEU A 365 -24.18 -4.95 7.84
C LEU A 365 -22.74 -4.70 7.45
N LYS A 366 -22.44 -3.48 7.00
CA LYS A 366 -21.10 -3.09 6.59
C LYS A 366 -20.64 -1.89 7.40
N CYS A 367 -19.45 -1.95 7.98
CA CYS A 367 -18.96 -0.88 8.85
C CYS A 367 -17.45 -0.64 8.71
N ILE A 368 -17.05 0.59 9.00
CA ILE A 368 -15.65 0.98 9.17
C ILE A 368 -15.35 1.04 10.66
N ILE A 369 -14.35 0.28 11.11
CA ILE A 369 -13.97 0.15 12.52
C ILE A 369 -12.45 -0.09 12.63
N PRO A 370 -11.78 0.32 13.72
CA PRO A 370 -10.44 -0.19 14.02
C PRO A 370 -10.39 -1.72 13.99
N GLU A 371 -9.37 -2.28 13.35
CA GLU A 371 -9.13 -3.73 13.25
C GLU A 371 -9.06 -4.36 14.63
N ASP A 372 -8.37 -3.73 15.59
CA ASP A 372 -8.28 -4.20 16.99
C ASP A 372 -9.62 -4.22 17.75
N ASP A 373 -10.67 -3.57 17.23
CA ASP A 373 -11.96 -3.43 17.90
C ASP A 373 -13.06 -4.26 17.23
N ILE A 374 -12.78 -4.97 16.13
CA ILE A 374 -13.78 -5.78 15.42
C ILE A 374 -14.28 -6.95 16.27
N ASP A 375 -13.38 -7.71 16.89
CA ASP A 375 -13.73 -8.86 17.72
C ASP A 375 -14.57 -8.43 18.93
N LYS A 376 -14.27 -7.26 19.49
CA LYS A 376 -15.03 -6.68 20.60
C LYS A 376 -16.42 -6.23 20.15
N LEU A 377 -16.56 -5.66 18.96
CA LEU A 377 -17.88 -5.31 18.42
C LEU A 377 -18.71 -6.58 18.20
N VAL A 378 -18.11 -7.64 17.67
CA VAL A 378 -18.76 -8.94 17.46
C VAL A 378 -19.24 -9.52 18.79
N GLU A 379 -18.38 -9.55 19.80
CA GLU A 379 -18.71 -9.99 21.16
C GLU A 379 -19.88 -9.16 21.74
N ALA A 380 -19.80 -7.83 21.64
CA ALA A 380 -20.85 -6.93 22.11
C ALA A 380 -22.23 -7.20 21.52
N ILE A 381 -22.29 -7.47 20.21
CA ILE A 381 -23.54 -7.76 19.51
C ILE A 381 -24.03 -9.17 19.84
N ASN A 382 -23.12 -10.15 20.00
CA ASN A 382 -23.47 -11.52 20.43
C ASN A 382 -24.03 -11.55 21.86
N GLU A 383 -23.48 -10.75 22.77
CA GLU A 383 -23.94 -10.65 24.16
C GLU A 383 -25.14 -9.71 24.34
N TRP A 384 -25.59 -9.06 23.27
CA TRP A 384 -26.73 -8.16 23.34
C TRP A 384 -28.02 -8.93 23.61
N GLU A 385 -28.55 -8.81 24.83
CA GLU A 385 -29.77 -9.51 25.28
C GLU A 385 -31.09 -8.94 24.70
N GLY A 386 -31.01 -8.07 23.70
CA GLY A 386 -32.18 -7.44 23.09
C GLY A 386 -32.55 -6.09 23.71
N ASN A 387 -33.78 -5.65 23.45
CA ASN A 387 -34.36 -4.41 23.98
C ASN A 387 -35.89 -4.56 24.10
N ASP A 388 -36.61 -3.49 24.45
CA ASP A 388 -38.07 -3.52 24.56
C ASP A 388 -38.81 -3.98 23.27
N GLN A 389 -38.14 -4.00 22.11
CA GLN A 389 -38.67 -4.46 20.83
C GLN A 389 -38.27 -5.90 20.47
N PHE A 390 -37.20 -6.44 21.09
CA PHE A 390 -36.69 -7.79 20.83
C PHE A 390 -36.36 -8.48 22.16
N SER A 391 -37.15 -9.50 22.52
CA SER A 391 -36.95 -10.26 23.76
C SER A 391 -35.75 -11.19 23.73
N ASP A 392 -35.27 -11.52 22.54
CA ASP A 392 -34.12 -12.36 22.30
C ASP A 392 -33.12 -11.61 21.42
N GLY A 393 -31.85 -11.70 21.77
CA GLY A 393 -30.75 -11.03 21.09
C GLY A 393 -30.40 -11.61 19.72
N VAL A 394 -29.11 -11.62 19.42
CA VAL A 394 -28.56 -12.23 18.20
C VAL A 394 -28.05 -13.64 18.51
N GLN A 395 -28.29 -14.61 17.62
CA GLN A 395 -27.78 -15.98 17.78
C GLN A 395 -26.27 -16.04 17.57
N SER A 396 -25.80 -15.43 16.48
CA SER A 396 -24.39 -15.32 16.17
C SER A 396 -24.10 -14.13 15.27
N VAL A 397 -22.90 -13.60 15.40
CA VAL A 397 -22.31 -12.60 14.52
C VAL A 397 -21.00 -13.15 14.01
N ASP A 398 -20.88 -13.26 12.70
CA ASP A 398 -19.67 -13.65 12.00
C ASP A 398 -19.12 -12.46 11.21
N VAL A 399 -17.81 -12.45 10.99
CA VAL A 399 -17.15 -11.48 10.11
C VAL A 399 -16.83 -12.17 8.79
N ASP A 400 -17.29 -11.59 7.69
CA ASP A 400 -16.87 -12.02 6.36
C ASP A 400 -15.45 -11.50 6.07
N TRP A 401 -14.47 -12.25 6.57
CA TRP A 401 -13.05 -11.93 6.42
C TRP A 401 -12.59 -11.91 4.97
N ALA A 402 -13.23 -12.69 4.09
CA ALA A 402 -12.88 -12.75 2.67
C ALA A 402 -13.19 -11.43 1.94
N ASN A 403 -14.24 -10.72 2.38
CA ASN A 403 -14.63 -9.41 1.82
C ASN A 403 -14.28 -8.23 2.72
N THR A 404 -13.61 -8.47 3.85
CA THR A 404 -13.12 -7.43 4.74
C THR A 404 -11.87 -6.79 4.12
N VAL A 405 -11.91 -5.48 3.92
CA VAL A 405 -10.80 -4.76 3.30
C VAL A 405 -10.25 -3.70 4.25
N PRO A 406 -8.93 -3.54 4.37
CA PRO A 406 -8.37 -2.39 5.08
C PRO A 406 -8.91 -1.08 4.50
N VAL A 407 -9.43 -0.21 5.35
CA VAL A 407 -9.83 1.15 5.01
C VAL A 407 -8.68 2.04 5.33
N GLY A 408 -8.06 2.54 4.26
CA GLY A 408 -7.05 3.56 4.39
C GLY A 408 -7.66 4.91 4.75
N ASP A 409 -7.00 5.54 5.70
CA ASP A 409 -7.01 6.97 6.08
C ASP A 409 -6.74 7.93 4.90
N ALA A 410 -6.72 7.47 3.63
CA ALA A 410 -6.33 8.27 2.48
C ALA A 410 -7.21 9.52 2.27
N ILE A 411 -8.51 9.43 2.55
CA ILE A 411 -9.45 10.56 2.46
C ILE A 411 -9.26 11.52 3.64
N GLU A 412 -8.97 11.03 4.84
CA GLU A 412 -8.71 11.86 6.04
C GLU A 412 -7.32 12.53 5.97
N ILE A 413 -6.29 11.82 5.48
CA ILE A 413 -4.96 12.37 5.12
C ILE A 413 -5.08 13.49 4.08
N LEU A 414 -5.93 13.33 3.07
CA LEU A 414 -6.17 14.38 2.07
C LEU A 414 -6.96 15.59 2.61
N ARG A 415 -7.82 15.38 3.62
CA ARG A 415 -8.64 16.44 4.24
C ARG A 415 -7.87 17.25 5.29
N ASN A 416 -6.83 16.69 5.88
CA ASN A 416 -6.04 17.30 6.96
C ASN A 416 -4.73 17.97 6.49
N ARG A 417 -4.59 18.24 5.18
CA ARG A 417 -3.47 19.02 4.63
C ARG A 417 -3.59 20.51 4.91
#